data_AF-A0A6J2WK54-F1
#
_entry.id   AF-A0A6J2WK54-F1
#
_cell.length_a   1.000
_cell.length_b   1.000
_cell.length_c   1.000
_cell.angle_alpha   90.00
_cell.angle_beta   90.00
_cell.angle_gamma   90.00
#
_symmetry.space_group_name_H-M   'P 1'
#
loop_
_entity.id
_entity.type
_entity.pdbx_description
1 polymer ?
#
loop_
_entity_poly.entity_id
_entity_poly.type
_entity_poly.pdbx_seq_one_letter_code
_entity_poly.pdbx_strand_id
1 'polypeptide(L)'
;MEYSLYFVGLFLMTVGAADTEPTASSLDFHITVHLSISATTPVIHNYSMSVLCNDRVYKTYRDGKVIRPDWVTDNTSDSFVVTVDSITEKEKDEFIRILQVMTHNQSNSGIHVIQIRMGCEFQNDSISAVMKYSYDGEDLISFDVSAAQWVPEKKEVTAIVEQKNTETFYNVSTSVIFGFLCGIMKETGECPDDIIQNPDISAFIQNSYKPHRLLLTCMATGFFPKNITMNIRKNQTQLPSEELRSLGVRPNNDGTYQLRKSVEIPDSDEKDYDCYVDHITLKEPVTLGFKYLRDSDPPRPSQ
;
A
#
# COMPACT_ATOMS: atom_id res chain seq x y z
N MET A 1 -24.47 -24.62 -59.24
CA MET A 1 -25.29 -24.03 -58.17
C MET A 1 -24.35 -23.29 -57.24
N GLU A 2 -24.13 -22.01 -57.54
CA GLU A 2 -23.60 -21.02 -56.61
C GLU A 2 -24.65 -20.78 -55.52
N TYR A 3 -24.22 -20.60 -54.28
CA TYR A 3 -24.94 -19.71 -53.36
C TYR A 3 -23.95 -18.87 -52.56
N SER A 4 -23.99 -17.59 -52.92
CA SER A 4 -23.44 -16.43 -52.25
C SER A 4 -24.09 -16.23 -50.87
N LEU A 5 -23.34 -15.76 -49.87
CA LEU A 5 -23.91 -15.08 -48.71
C LEU A 5 -23.12 -13.79 -48.44
N TYR A 6 -23.76 -12.67 -48.77
CA TYR A 6 -23.36 -11.31 -48.41
C TYR A 6 -24.08 -10.89 -47.12
N PHE A 7 -23.29 -10.31 -46.20
CA PHE A 7 -23.56 -9.22 -45.24
C PHE A 7 -24.93 -9.06 -44.56
N VAL A 8 -24.91 -8.99 -43.21
CA VAL A 8 -25.30 -7.77 -42.45
C VAL A 8 -24.42 -7.67 -41.20
N GLY A 9 -23.70 -6.57 -41.05
CA GLY A 9 -22.94 -6.25 -39.85
C GLY A 9 -23.86 -5.74 -38.73
N LEU A 10 -23.59 -6.19 -37.50
CA LEU A 10 -24.10 -5.54 -36.30
C LEU A 10 -22.91 -5.00 -35.51
N PHE A 11 -22.75 -3.68 -35.54
CA PHE A 11 -21.81 -2.94 -34.71
C PHE A 11 -22.38 -2.93 -33.28
N LEU A 12 -21.93 -3.84 -32.43
CA LEU A 12 -22.16 -3.71 -30.99
C LEU A 12 -21.17 -2.67 -30.47
N MET A 13 -21.66 -1.44 -30.34
CA MET A 13 -21.01 -0.41 -29.52
C MET A 13 -20.99 -0.95 -28.09
N THR A 14 -19.86 -1.51 -27.66
CA THR A 14 -19.60 -1.72 -26.24
C THR A 14 -19.46 -0.33 -25.64
N VAL A 15 -20.54 0.16 -25.03
CA VAL A 15 -20.46 1.24 -24.05
C VAL A 15 -19.48 0.73 -23.01
N GLY A 16 -18.29 1.35 -22.98
CA GLY A 16 -17.31 1.07 -21.95
C GLY A 16 -18.02 1.22 -20.62
N ALA A 17 -17.98 0.16 -19.81
CA ALA A 17 -18.29 0.28 -18.41
C ALA A 17 -17.37 1.40 -17.90
N ALA A 18 -17.97 2.53 -17.52
CA ALA A 18 -17.29 3.40 -16.59
C ALA A 18 -17.04 2.51 -15.38
N ASP A 19 -15.78 2.14 -15.16
CA ASP A 19 -15.34 1.57 -13.90
C ASP A 19 -15.59 2.66 -12.85
N THR A 20 -16.82 2.69 -12.34
CA THR A 20 -17.09 3.28 -11.04
C THR A 20 -16.37 2.37 -10.06
N GLU A 21 -15.11 2.71 -9.78
CA GLU A 21 -14.42 2.16 -8.63
C GLU A 21 -15.36 2.34 -7.43
N PRO A 22 -15.71 1.26 -6.72
CA PRO A 22 -16.49 1.41 -5.52
C PRO A 22 -15.67 2.29 -4.58
N THR A 23 -16.27 3.37 -4.10
CA THR A 23 -15.83 4.09 -2.91
C THR A 23 -15.97 3.11 -1.73
N ALA A 24 -15.09 2.12 -1.67
CA ALA A 24 -14.96 1.21 -0.57
C ALA A 24 -14.06 1.91 0.44
N SER A 25 -14.64 2.28 1.58
CA SER A 25 -13.86 2.43 2.79
C SER A 25 -13.25 1.06 3.10
N SER A 26 -12.03 0.81 2.62
CA SER A 26 -11.27 -0.37 3.04
C SER A 26 -10.66 -0.05 4.39
N LEU A 27 -11.01 -0.86 5.38
CA LEU A 27 -10.23 -0.93 6.60
C LEU A 27 -9.16 -2.01 6.34
N ASP A 28 -7.90 -1.62 6.40
CA ASP A 28 -6.79 -2.53 6.15
C ASP A 28 -5.91 -2.57 7.38
N PHE A 29 -5.93 -3.72 8.07
CA PHE A 29 -5.10 -3.96 9.23
C PHE A 29 -4.00 -4.92 8.85
N HIS A 30 -2.74 -4.50 9.01
CA HIS A 30 -1.60 -5.38 8.71
C HIS A 30 -0.55 -5.35 9.81
N ILE A 31 -0.13 -6.52 10.24
CA ILE A 31 1.10 -6.73 11.02
C ILE A 31 2.16 -7.19 10.02
N THR A 32 3.21 -6.40 9.88
CA THR A 32 4.37 -6.73 9.08
C THR A 32 5.57 -6.96 9.99
N VAL A 33 6.12 -8.16 9.96
CA VAL A 33 7.36 -8.52 10.64
C VAL A 33 8.47 -8.60 9.61
N HIS A 34 9.58 -7.91 9.86
CA HIS A 34 10.82 -8.05 9.11
C HIS A 34 11.87 -8.62 10.03
N LEU A 35 12.51 -9.68 9.57
CA LEU A 35 13.57 -10.37 10.26
C LEU A 35 14.80 -10.35 9.38
N SER A 36 15.96 -9.99 9.93
CA SER A 36 17.21 -9.96 9.18
C SER A 36 18.26 -10.83 9.87
N ILE A 37 18.80 -11.78 9.12
CA ILE A 37 19.71 -12.82 9.59
C ILE A 37 21.06 -12.61 8.94
N SER A 38 22.14 -12.53 9.73
CA SER A 38 23.49 -12.66 9.19
C SER A 38 24.44 -13.39 10.12
N ALA A 39 25.25 -14.28 9.54
CA ALA A 39 26.30 -15.00 10.25
C ALA A 39 27.62 -14.22 10.37
N THR A 40 27.83 -13.18 9.54
CA THR A 40 29.15 -12.53 9.38
C THR A 40 29.10 -11.00 9.30
N THR A 41 27.93 -10.41 9.05
CA THR A 41 27.77 -8.95 8.92
C THR A 41 26.85 -8.38 9.99
N PRO A 42 27.17 -7.22 10.59
CA PRO A 42 26.26 -6.54 11.50
C PRO A 42 24.95 -6.20 10.79
N VAL A 43 23.83 -6.57 11.40
CA VAL A 43 22.49 -6.29 10.89
C VAL A 43 21.97 -5.01 11.55
N ILE A 44 21.25 -4.16 10.80
CA ILE A 44 20.71 -2.89 11.32
C ILE A 44 19.73 -3.14 12.48
N HIS A 45 18.83 -4.11 12.33
CA HIS A 45 17.92 -4.61 13.37
C HIS A 45 17.76 -6.12 13.22
N ASN A 46 17.76 -6.87 14.34
CA ASN A 46 17.56 -8.33 14.27
C ASN A 46 16.11 -8.64 13.89
N TYR A 47 15.16 -7.82 14.37
CA TYR A 47 13.77 -7.86 13.95
C TYR A 47 13.09 -6.49 14.09
N SER A 48 12.06 -6.28 13.27
CA SER A 48 11.08 -5.22 13.48
C SER A 48 9.69 -5.75 13.17
N MET A 49 8.69 -5.28 13.90
CA MET A 49 7.29 -5.62 13.67
C MET A 49 6.49 -4.33 13.70
N SER A 50 5.73 -4.05 12.65
CA SER A 50 4.87 -2.88 12.59
C SER A 50 3.42 -3.30 12.43
N VAL A 51 2.54 -2.67 13.19
CA VAL A 51 1.10 -2.77 13.07
C VAL A 51 0.62 -1.54 12.30
N LEU A 52 -0.13 -1.76 11.24
CA LEU A 52 -0.69 -0.75 10.36
C LEU A 52 -2.21 -0.80 10.44
N CYS A 53 -2.83 0.39 10.40
CA CYS A 53 -4.26 0.63 10.37
C CYS A 53 -4.50 1.64 9.23
N ASN A 54 -5.24 1.27 8.18
CA ASN A 54 -5.46 2.11 6.98
C ASN A 54 -4.14 2.64 6.38
N ASP A 55 -3.18 1.74 6.14
CA ASP A 55 -1.81 2.06 5.68
C ASP A 55 -0.98 2.94 6.63
N ARG A 56 -1.45 3.19 7.86
CA ARG A 56 -0.78 4.07 8.82
C ARG A 56 -0.21 3.28 9.99
N VAL A 57 1.06 3.51 10.32
CA VAL A 57 1.72 2.80 11.43
C VAL A 57 1.07 3.18 12.75
N TYR A 58 0.42 2.23 13.40
CA TYR A 58 -0.14 2.36 14.75
C TYR A 58 0.95 2.10 15.81
N LYS A 59 1.75 1.05 15.63
CA LYS A 59 2.77 0.65 16.61
C LYS A 59 3.90 -0.07 15.91
N THR A 60 5.13 0.21 16.29
CA THR A 60 6.31 -0.53 15.83
C THR A 60 7.10 -1.07 17.02
N TYR A 61 7.40 -2.35 16.99
CA TYR A 61 8.41 -2.99 17.82
C TYR A 61 9.70 -3.07 17.02
N ARG A 62 10.81 -2.64 17.60
CA ARG A 62 12.12 -2.66 16.96
C ARG A 62 13.19 -2.94 18.00
N ASP A 63 13.83 -4.10 17.90
CA ASP A 63 14.86 -4.58 18.84
C ASP A 63 14.46 -4.37 20.32
N GLY A 64 13.26 -4.82 20.70
CA GLY A 64 12.74 -4.70 22.07
C GLY A 64 12.20 -3.31 22.47
N LYS A 65 12.34 -2.29 21.63
CA LYS A 65 11.72 -0.97 21.86
C LYS A 65 10.37 -0.88 21.19
N VAL A 66 9.43 -0.23 21.87
CA VAL A 66 8.11 0.11 21.34
C VAL A 66 8.11 1.57 20.90
N ILE A 67 7.71 1.82 19.67
CA ILE A 67 7.56 3.14 19.07
C ILE A 67 6.08 3.31 18.72
N ARG A 68 5.45 4.35 19.25
CA ARG A 68 4.09 4.77 18.89
C ARG A 68 4.17 6.18 18.28
N PRO A 69 3.59 6.40 17.09
CA PRO A 69 3.56 7.75 16.52
C PRO A 69 2.65 8.70 17.32
N ASP A 70 2.93 9.99 17.25
CA ASP A 70 2.23 11.03 18.03
C ASP A 70 0.72 11.11 17.77
N TRP A 71 0.26 10.62 16.62
CA TRP A 71 -1.16 10.60 16.26
C TRP A 71 -1.95 9.52 16.99
N VAL A 72 -1.29 8.54 17.61
CA VAL A 72 -1.94 7.50 18.39
C VAL A 72 -2.31 8.08 19.75
N THR A 73 -3.56 8.53 19.88
CA THR A 73 -4.09 9.15 21.10
C THR A 73 -4.60 8.11 22.08
N ASP A 74 -4.81 8.52 23.34
CA ASP A 74 -5.42 7.71 24.40
C ASP A 74 -6.87 7.27 24.09
N ASN A 75 -7.46 7.75 23.00
CA ASN A 75 -8.85 7.48 22.61
C ASN A 75 -9.03 6.18 21.79
N THR A 76 -7.96 5.37 21.68
CA THR A 76 -8.03 4.06 21.04
C THR A 76 -8.75 3.09 21.99
N SER A 77 -9.74 2.34 21.52
CA SER A 77 -10.49 1.39 22.38
C SER A 77 -9.55 0.48 23.16
N ASP A 78 -9.68 0.44 24.49
CA ASP A 78 -8.90 -0.44 25.36
C ASP A 78 -8.96 -1.90 24.89
N SER A 79 -10.11 -2.33 24.37
CA SER A 79 -10.30 -3.66 23.79
C SER A 79 -9.44 -3.89 22.55
N PHE A 80 -9.34 -2.89 21.66
CA PHE A 80 -8.50 -2.94 20.46
C PHE A 80 -7.01 -3.02 20.85
N VAL A 81 -6.56 -2.14 21.76
CA VAL A 81 -5.16 -2.11 22.19
C VAL A 81 -4.76 -3.43 22.86
N VAL A 82 -5.57 -3.93 23.79
CA VAL A 82 -5.30 -5.19 24.50
C VAL A 82 -5.25 -6.38 23.53
N THR A 83 -6.19 -6.44 22.59
CA THR A 83 -6.28 -7.55 21.63
C THR A 83 -5.07 -7.56 20.71
N VAL A 84 -4.77 -6.44 20.05
CA VAL A 84 -3.63 -6.29 19.12
C VAL A 84 -2.30 -6.51 19.84
N ASP A 85 -2.12 -5.96 21.03
CA ASP A 85 -0.88 -6.10 21.79
C ASP A 85 -0.66 -7.56 22.25
N SER A 86 -1.71 -8.27 22.66
CA SER A 86 -1.62 -9.68 23.06
C SER A 86 -1.22 -10.61 21.91
N ILE A 87 -1.82 -10.42 20.72
CA ILE A 87 -1.51 -11.22 19.53
C ILE A 87 -0.08 -10.96 19.08
N THR A 88 0.29 -9.67 19.00
CA THR A 88 1.61 -9.27 18.53
C THR A 88 2.71 -9.80 19.45
N GLU A 89 2.51 -9.80 20.78
CA GLU A 89 3.42 -10.44 21.75
C GLU A 89 3.55 -11.96 21.52
N LYS A 90 2.43 -12.68 21.34
CA LYS A 90 2.44 -14.12 21.13
C LYS A 90 3.12 -14.52 19.81
N GLU A 91 2.80 -13.82 18.74
CA GLU A 91 3.37 -14.08 17.40
C GLU A 91 4.85 -13.71 17.36
N LYS A 92 5.27 -12.63 18.04
CA LYS A 92 6.69 -12.25 18.18
C LYS A 92 7.55 -13.42 18.69
N ASP A 93 7.10 -14.14 19.71
CA ASP A 93 7.87 -15.24 20.29
C ASP A 93 8.00 -16.43 19.32
N GLU A 94 6.93 -16.76 18.59
CA GLU A 94 6.97 -17.81 17.56
C GLU A 94 7.86 -17.40 16.38
N PHE A 95 7.88 -16.12 15.99
CA PHE A 95 8.79 -15.61 14.97
C PHE A 95 10.25 -15.63 15.40
N ILE A 96 10.55 -15.31 16.67
CA ILE A 96 11.89 -15.46 17.24
C ILE A 96 12.32 -16.93 17.25
N ARG A 97 11.38 -17.85 17.48
CA ARG A 97 11.67 -19.29 17.41
C ARG A 97 11.97 -19.74 15.97
N ILE A 98 11.17 -19.29 14.99
CA ILE A 98 11.43 -19.54 13.57
C ILE A 98 12.80 -18.98 13.17
N LEU A 99 13.14 -17.77 13.61
CA LEU A 99 14.45 -17.16 13.44
C LEU A 99 15.56 -18.08 13.97
N GLN A 100 15.43 -18.58 15.20
CA GLN A 100 16.44 -19.45 15.82
C GLN A 100 16.63 -20.75 15.02
N VAL A 101 15.55 -21.37 14.56
CA VAL A 101 15.64 -22.61 13.74
C VAL A 101 16.28 -22.33 12.38
N MET A 102 15.89 -21.25 11.71
CA MET A 102 16.43 -20.86 10.40
C MET A 102 17.90 -20.42 10.48
N THR A 103 18.34 -19.89 11.63
CA THR A 103 19.73 -19.48 11.88
C THR A 103 20.63 -20.62 12.34
N HIS A 104 20.09 -21.64 13.00
CA HIS A 104 20.88 -22.71 13.63
C HIS A 104 21.75 -23.51 12.63
N ASN A 105 21.43 -23.51 11.34
CA ASN A 105 22.17 -24.26 10.31
C ASN A 105 22.66 -23.39 9.13
N GLN A 106 22.77 -22.07 9.28
CA GLN A 106 23.25 -21.20 8.21
C GLN A 106 24.79 -21.22 8.13
N SER A 107 25.29 -22.06 7.23
CA SER A 107 26.67 -22.01 6.71
C SER A 107 26.89 -20.90 5.67
N ASN A 108 25.83 -20.15 5.31
CA ASN A 108 25.85 -19.20 4.20
C ASN A 108 26.34 -17.82 4.64
N SER A 109 27.34 -17.32 3.93
CA SER A 109 27.80 -15.94 4.05
C SER A 109 26.78 -15.01 3.40
N GLY A 110 25.98 -14.28 4.20
CA GLY A 110 25.02 -13.32 3.67
C GLY A 110 24.13 -12.67 4.71
N ILE A 111 23.33 -11.70 4.29
CA ILE A 111 22.16 -11.20 5.02
C ILE A 111 20.94 -11.77 4.32
N HIS A 112 20.06 -12.43 5.06
CA HIS A 112 18.78 -12.94 4.57
C HIS A 112 17.63 -12.27 5.31
N VAL A 113 16.48 -12.11 4.64
CA VAL A 113 15.30 -11.46 5.19
C VAL A 113 14.11 -12.38 5.14
N ILE A 114 13.45 -12.59 6.30
CA ILE A 114 12.12 -13.21 6.36
C ILE A 114 11.11 -12.11 6.64
N GLN A 115 10.03 -12.08 5.86
CA GLN A 115 8.93 -11.14 6.03
C GLN A 115 7.64 -11.90 6.30
N ILE A 116 6.86 -11.43 7.26
CA ILE A 116 5.57 -12.04 7.58
C ILE A 116 4.54 -10.93 7.56
N ARG A 117 3.56 -11.06 6.68
CA ARG A 117 2.42 -10.14 6.58
C ARG A 117 1.19 -10.92 7.01
N MET A 118 0.59 -10.50 8.11
CA MET A 118 -0.75 -10.96 8.48
C MET A 118 -1.68 -9.76 8.62
N GLY A 119 -2.94 -9.92 8.25
CA GLY A 119 -3.90 -8.84 8.33
C GLY A 119 -5.32 -9.20 7.92
N CYS A 120 -6.20 -8.23 8.07
CA CYS A 120 -7.58 -8.30 7.63
C CYS A 120 -7.81 -7.13 6.68
N GLU A 121 -8.37 -7.43 5.52
CA GLU A 121 -8.81 -6.46 4.53
C GLU A 121 -10.34 -6.51 4.51
N PHE A 122 -10.97 -5.37 4.72
CA PHE A 122 -12.43 -5.25 4.79
C PHE A 122 -12.93 -4.56 3.52
N GLN A 123 -13.74 -5.26 2.72
CA GLN A 123 -14.35 -4.68 1.52
C GLN A 123 -15.85 -4.91 1.55
N ASN A 124 -16.62 -3.83 1.72
CA ASN A 124 -18.06 -3.87 1.97
C ASN A 124 -18.36 -4.79 3.17
N ASP A 125 -19.11 -5.88 2.96
CA ASP A 125 -19.40 -6.89 3.97
C ASP A 125 -18.41 -8.06 4.00
N SER A 126 -17.52 -8.15 3.02
CA SER A 126 -16.53 -9.21 2.92
C SER A 126 -15.34 -8.94 3.84
N ILE A 127 -14.89 -9.99 4.52
CA ILE A 127 -13.65 -10.01 5.29
C ILE A 127 -12.69 -10.95 4.58
N SER A 128 -11.58 -10.43 4.10
CA SER A 128 -10.45 -11.25 3.63
C SER A 128 -9.34 -11.22 4.67
N ALA A 129 -8.93 -12.40 5.10
CA ALA A 129 -7.85 -12.58 6.05
C ALA A 129 -6.60 -13.01 5.29
N VAL A 130 -5.49 -12.30 5.49
CA VAL A 130 -4.23 -12.54 4.80
C VAL A 130 -3.20 -12.99 5.82
N MET A 131 -2.47 -14.07 5.55
CA MET A 131 -1.27 -14.45 6.29
C MET A 131 -0.28 -15.07 5.31
N LYS A 132 0.87 -14.41 5.13
CA LYS A 132 1.88 -14.73 4.13
C LYS A 132 3.28 -14.62 4.71
N TYR A 133 4.12 -15.60 4.38
CA TYR A 133 5.53 -15.62 4.74
C TYR A 133 6.34 -15.48 3.44
N SER A 134 7.31 -14.58 3.43
CA SER A 134 8.17 -14.28 2.29
C SER A 134 9.64 -14.39 2.72
N TYR A 135 10.51 -14.80 1.81
CA TYR A 135 11.95 -14.96 2.01
C TYR A 135 12.70 -14.19 0.92
N ASP A 136 13.63 -13.31 1.32
CA ASP A 136 14.41 -12.43 0.44
C ASP A 136 13.54 -11.65 -0.57
N GLY A 137 12.36 -11.21 -0.13
CA GLY A 137 11.42 -10.42 -0.93
C GLY A 137 10.46 -11.24 -1.80
N GLU A 138 10.54 -12.57 -1.77
CA GLU A 138 9.67 -13.45 -2.55
C GLU A 138 8.72 -14.26 -1.66
N ASP A 139 7.44 -14.31 -2.03
CA ASP A 139 6.42 -15.09 -1.32
C ASP A 139 6.81 -16.58 -1.28
N LEU A 140 6.67 -17.20 -0.11
CA LEU A 140 7.08 -18.58 0.17
C LEU A 140 5.88 -19.47 0.43
N ILE A 141 5.08 -19.11 1.44
CA ILE A 141 3.87 -19.83 1.85
C ILE A 141 2.79 -18.84 2.29
N SER A 142 1.54 -19.20 2.10
CA SER A 142 0.37 -18.48 2.60
C SER A 142 -0.52 -19.39 3.44
N PHE A 143 -1.39 -18.82 4.27
CA PHE A 143 -2.33 -19.59 5.07
C PHE A 143 -3.75 -19.35 4.57
N ASP A 144 -4.41 -20.41 4.10
CA ASP A 144 -5.84 -20.39 3.81
C ASP A 144 -6.60 -20.50 5.13
N VAL A 145 -7.12 -19.36 5.57
CA VAL A 145 -7.86 -19.24 6.82
C VAL A 145 -9.14 -20.07 6.78
N SER A 146 -9.79 -20.21 5.61
CA SER A 146 -11.04 -20.95 5.46
C SER A 146 -10.84 -22.46 5.52
N ALA A 147 -9.76 -22.95 4.91
CA ALA A 147 -9.40 -24.37 4.93
C ALA A 147 -8.59 -24.76 6.17
N ALA A 148 -8.11 -23.77 6.94
CA ALA A 148 -7.15 -23.95 8.03
C ALA A 148 -5.91 -24.75 7.58
N GLN A 149 -5.32 -24.34 6.43
CA GLN A 149 -4.18 -25.02 5.82
C GLN A 149 -3.18 -24.02 5.23
N TRP A 150 -1.91 -24.37 5.30
CA TRP A 150 -0.83 -23.69 4.58
C TRP A 150 -0.87 -24.08 3.10
N VAL A 151 -0.59 -23.11 2.25
CA VAL A 151 -0.53 -23.22 0.79
C VAL A 151 0.89 -22.83 0.33
N PRO A 152 1.54 -23.64 -0.51
CA PRO A 152 2.85 -23.31 -1.04
C PRO A 152 2.73 -22.29 -2.18
N GLU A 153 3.50 -21.20 -2.11
CA GLU A 153 3.62 -20.23 -3.22
C GLU A 153 4.71 -20.65 -4.22
N LYS A 154 5.54 -21.62 -3.83
CA LYS A 154 6.64 -22.19 -4.62
C LYS A 154 6.73 -23.70 -4.46
N LYS A 155 7.18 -24.40 -5.49
CA LYS A 155 7.27 -25.88 -5.49
C LYS A 155 8.32 -26.39 -4.50
N GLU A 156 9.36 -25.61 -4.25
CA GLU A 156 10.50 -25.95 -3.40
C GLU A 156 10.10 -26.12 -1.93
N VAL A 157 8.97 -25.54 -1.51
CA VAL A 157 8.50 -25.57 -0.11
C VAL A 157 7.31 -26.48 0.14
N THR A 158 6.86 -27.24 -0.86
CA THR A 158 5.70 -28.14 -0.71
C THR A 158 5.87 -29.13 0.45
N ALA A 159 7.05 -29.74 0.60
CA ALA A 159 7.30 -30.70 1.68
C ALA A 159 7.22 -30.05 3.08
N ILE A 160 7.67 -28.79 3.20
CA ILE A 160 7.57 -28.02 4.45
C ILE A 160 6.09 -27.72 4.75
N VAL A 161 5.32 -27.34 3.73
CA VAL A 161 3.88 -27.08 3.86
C VAL A 161 3.11 -28.33 4.26
N GLU A 162 3.38 -29.48 3.63
CA GLU A 162 2.78 -30.77 4.00
C GLU A 162 3.05 -31.11 5.46
N GLN A 163 4.29 -30.90 5.92
CA GLN A 163 4.65 -31.10 7.33
C GLN A 163 3.87 -30.15 8.26
N LYS A 164 3.84 -28.84 7.98
CA LYS A 164 3.06 -27.87 8.78
C LYS A 164 1.57 -28.23 8.80
N ASN A 165 1.03 -28.76 7.71
CA ASN A 165 -0.37 -29.19 7.63
C ASN A 165 -0.70 -30.45 8.45
N THR A 166 0.30 -31.15 8.99
CA THR A 166 0.07 -32.21 9.99
C THR A 166 -0.29 -31.66 11.37
N GLU A 167 0.02 -30.39 11.65
CA GLU A 167 -0.27 -29.69 12.91
C GLU A 167 -1.72 -29.18 12.94
N THR A 168 -2.69 -30.08 12.73
CA THR A 168 -4.11 -29.73 12.51
C THR A 168 -4.71 -28.89 13.63
N PHE A 169 -4.41 -29.20 14.89
CA PHE A 169 -4.89 -28.43 16.04
C PHE A 169 -4.37 -26.99 16.02
N TYR A 170 -3.10 -26.79 15.67
CA TYR A 170 -2.49 -25.47 15.56
C TYR A 170 -3.16 -24.67 14.45
N ASN A 171 -3.29 -25.25 13.26
CA ASN A 171 -3.88 -24.56 12.11
C ASN A 171 -5.36 -24.19 12.36
N VAL A 172 -6.16 -25.10 12.93
CA VAL A 172 -7.56 -24.79 13.28
C VAL A 172 -7.63 -23.69 14.32
N SER A 173 -6.76 -23.74 15.35
CA SER A 173 -6.70 -22.69 16.37
C SER A 173 -6.33 -21.33 15.76
N THR A 174 -5.34 -21.30 14.87
CA THR A 174 -4.93 -20.10 14.14
C THR A 174 -6.08 -19.54 13.29
N SER A 175 -6.78 -20.40 12.54
CA SER A 175 -7.95 -20.00 11.75
C SER A 175 -9.06 -19.38 12.62
N VAL A 176 -9.41 -20.02 13.74
CA VAL A 176 -10.45 -19.53 14.66
C VAL A 176 -10.06 -18.21 15.30
N ILE A 177 -8.83 -18.13 15.84
CA ILE A 177 -8.32 -16.90 16.46
C ILE A 177 -8.32 -15.79 15.43
N PHE A 178 -7.74 -16.02 14.26
CA PHE A 178 -7.59 -14.98 13.25
C PHE A 178 -8.93 -14.53 12.65
N GLY A 179 -9.86 -15.46 12.41
CA GLY A 179 -11.22 -15.13 12.01
C GLY A 179 -11.98 -14.31 13.06
N PHE A 180 -11.87 -14.67 14.34
CA PHE A 180 -12.45 -13.89 15.44
C PHE A 180 -11.85 -12.49 15.52
N LEU A 181 -10.53 -12.36 15.35
CA LEU A 181 -9.83 -11.08 15.35
C LEU A 181 -10.27 -10.17 14.22
N CYS A 182 -10.35 -10.70 12.99
CA CYS A 182 -10.89 -9.92 11.88
C CYS A 182 -12.35 -9.53 12.13
N GLY A 183 -13.15 -10.40 12.76
CA GLY A 183 -14.54 -10.10 13.15
C GLY A 183 -14.62 -8.94 14.15
N ILE A 184 -13.87 -9.01 15.24
CA ILE A 184 -13.80 -7.93 16.24
C ILE A 184 -13.29 -6.65 15.60
N MET A 185 -12.27 -6.69 14.75
CA MET A 185 -11.79 -5.49 14.05
C MET A 185 -12.83 -4.94 13.06
N LYS A 186 -13.67 -5.77 12.43
CA LYS A 186 -14.79 -5.27 11.62
C LYS A 186 -15.85 -4.56 12.48
N GLU A 187 -16.16 -5.11 13.65
CA GLU A 187 -17.21 -4.59 14.55
C GLU A 187 -16.77 -3.39 15.39
N THR A 188 -15.49 -3.34 15.77
CA THR A 188 -14.94 -2.37 16.74
C THR A 188 -13.83 -1.48 16.16
N GLY A 189 -13.33 -1.81 14.96
CA GLY A 189 -12.21 -1.13 14.34
C GLY A 189 -12.61 0.21 13.76
N GLU A 190 -12.71 1.22 14.61
CA GLU A 190 -12.43 2.58 14.17
C GLU A 190 -10.91 2.76 14.31
N CYS A 191 -10.18 2.57 13.21
CA CYS A 191 -8.89 3.28 13.12
C CYS A 191 -9.19 4.75 13.40
N PRO A 192 -8.37 5.48 14.16
CA PRO A 192 -8.61 6.91 14.38
C PRO A 192 -8.80 7.64 13.05
N ASP A 193 -10.05 8.04 12.77
CA ASP A 193 -10.50 8.63 11.50
C ASP A 193 -10.05 10.09 11.33
N ASP A 194 -9.33 10.63 12.31
CA ASP A 194 -9.19 12.08 12.45
C ASP A 194 -8.18 12.72 11.50
N ILE A 195 -7.49 11.96 10.64
CA ILE A 195 -6.55 12.52 9.67
C ILE A 195 -7.08 12.35 8.25
N ILE A 196 -8.27 12.88 8.00
CA ILE A 196 -8.71 13.19 6.65
C ILE A 196 -8.05 14.51 6.26
N GLN A 197 -7.02 14.46 5.42
CA GLN A 197 -6.30 15.66 4.99
C GLN A 197 -6.48 15.90 3.49
N ASN A 198 -6.88 17.14 3.17
CA ASN A 198 -6.99 17.60 1.79
C ASN A 198 -5.62 17.70 1.13
N PRO A 199 -5.50 17.33 -0.16
CA PRO A 199 -4.29 17.61 -0.91
C PRO A 199 -4.08 19.12 -1.07
N ASP A 200 -2.87 19.59 -0.80
CA ASP A 200 -2.36 20.83 -1.36
C ASP A 200 -1.92 20.55 -2.81
N ILE A 201 -2.64 21.15 -3.76
CA ILE A 201 -2.50 20.86 -5.19
C ILE A 201 -1.86 22.06 -5.89
N SER A 202 -0.76 21.80 -6.60
CA SER A 202 -0.08 22.78 -7.43
C SER A 202 0.18 22.23 -8.83
N ALA A 203 0.04 23.10 -9.84
CA ALA A 203 0.36 22.81 -11.23
C ALA A 203 1.25 23.94 -11.78
N PHE A 204 2.49 23.60 -12.12
CA PHE A 204 3.48 24.59 -12.51
C PHE A 204 4.32 24.23 -13.74
N ILE A 205 4.85 25.28 -14.38
CA ILE A 205 5.63 25.24 -15.61
C ILE A 205 7.09 25.56 -15.30
N GLN A 206 8.00 24.79 -15.89
CA GLN A 206 9.43 25.11 -15.98
C GLN A 206 9.89 24.99 -17.43
N ASN A 207 10.92 25.75 -17.82
CA ASN A 207 11.58 25.53 -19.10
C ASN A 207 12.27 24.17 -19.09
N SER A 208 12.09 23.37 -20.14
CA SER A 208 12.90 22.17 -20.33
C SER A 208 14.32 22.55 -20.75
N TYR A 209 15.27 21.64 -20.51
CA TYR A 209 16.61 21.71 -21.09
C TYR A 209 16.59 21.61 -22.63
N LYS A 210 15.50 21.12 -23.23
CA LYS A 210 15.32 21.08 -24.68
C LYS A 210 14.72 22.40 -25.19
N PRO A 211 15.25 22.97 -26.29
CA PRO A 211 14.70 24.18 -26.91
C PRO A 211 13.23 24.01 -27.27
N HIS A 212 12.43 25.07 -27.10
CA HIS A 212 10.99 25.12 -27.41
C HIS A 212 10.14 24.06 -26.69
N ARG A 213 10.57 23.66 -25.49
CA ARG A 213 9.82 22.69 -24.67
C ARG A 213 9.63 23.18 -23.25
N LEU A 214 8.47 22.85 -22.71
CA LEU A 214 8.08 23.11 -21.33
C LEU A 214 7.98 21.79 -20.57
N LEU A 215 8.40 21.82 -19.30
CA LEU A 215 8.14 20.76 -18.34
C LEU A 215 6.94 21.16 -17.48
N LEU A 216 5.82 20.49 -17.71
CA LEU A 216 4.64 20.63 -16.88
C LEU A 216 4.77 19.68 -15.68
N THR A 217 4.53 20.19 -14.46
CA THR A 217 4.50 19.38 -13.24
C THR A 217 3.20 19.62 -12.49
N CYS A 218 2.46 18.55 -12.21
CA CYS A 218 1.36 18.57 -11.25
C CYS A 218 1.76 17.81 -10.00
N MET A 219 1.48 18.40 -8.84
CA MET A 219 1.84 17.88 -7.54
C MET A 219 0.66 18.02 -6.58
N ALA A 220 0.33 16.92 -5.92
CA ALA A 220 -0.52 16.89 -4.74
C ALA A 220 0.34 16.45 -3.56
N THR A 221 0.25 17.10 -2.40
CA THR A 221 0.97 16.72 -1.17
C THR A 221 0.14 16.97 0.06
N GLY A 222 0.48 16.32 1.18
CA GLY A 222 -0.21 16.53 2.45
C GLY A 222 -1.57 15.83 2.54
N PHE A 223 -1.89 14.92 1.61
CA PHE A 223 -3.19 14.26 1.59
C PHE A 223 -3.21 12.94 2.32
N PHE A 224 -4.37 12.60 2.87
CA PHE A 224 -4.69 11.27 3.40
C PHE A 224 -6.21 11.07 3.26
N PRO A 225 -6.70 9.88 2.85
CA PRO A 225 -5.99 8.61 2.64
C PRO A 225 -5.08 8.57 1.40
N LYS A 226 -4.36 7.46 1.20
CA LYS A 226 -3.37 7.29 0.12
C LYS A 226 -3.98 7.33 -1.29
N ASN A 227 -5.21 6.86 -1.44
CA ASN A 227 -5.83 6.69 -2.76
C ASN A 227 -6.21 8.04 -3.36
N ILE A 228 -5.59 8.40 -4.47
CA ILE A 228 -5.78 9.68 -5.18
C ILE A 228 -5.72 9.43 -6.69
N THR A 229 -6.61 10.07 -7.42
CA THR A 229 -6.57 10.11 -8.88
C THR A 229 -6.01 11.45 -9.32
N MET A 230 -4.85 11.45 -9.99
CA MET A 230 -4.25 12.67 -10.53
C MET A 230 -3.81 12.45 -11.97
N ASN A 231 -4.30 13.26 -12.90
CA ASN A 231 -4.05 13.09 -14.33
C ASN A 231 -3.61 14.42 -14.95
N ILE A 232 -2.58 14.36 -15.82
CA ILE A 232 -2.31 15.45 -16.75
C ILE A 232 -3.12 15.14 -18.01
N ARG A 233 -3.91 16.10 -18.47
CA ARG A 233 -4.78 15.94 -19.63
C ARG A 233 -4.38 16.92 -20.73
N LYS A 234 -4.51 16.50 -21.99
CA LYS A 234 -4.47 17.38 -23.16
C LYS A 234 -5.88 17.47 -23.73
N ASN A 235 -6.43 18.67 -23.89
CA ASN A 235 -7.80 18.88 -24.36
C ASN A 235 -8.79 18.00 -23.58
N GLN A 236 -8.65 17.97 -22.25
CA GLN A 236 -9.45 17.17 -21.31
C GLN A 236 -9.33 15.63 -21.47
N THR A 237 -8.44 15.15 -22.34
CA THR A 237 -8.15 13.72 -22.50
C THR A 237 -6.92 13.35 -21.68
N GLN A 238 -7.04 12.35 -20.81
CA GLN A 238 -5.94 11.86 -19.97
C GLN A 238 -4.78 11.35 -20.83
N LEU A 239 -3.56 11.78 -20.49
CA LEU A 239 -2.35 11.21 -21.08
C LEU A 239 -2.09 9.79 -20.55
N PRO A 240 -1.57 8.88 -21.40
CA PRO A 240 -1.09 7.57 -20.96
C PRO A 240 -0.05 7.68 -19.85
N SER A 241 -0.03 6.70 -18.95
CA SER A 241 0.90 6.71 -17.80
C SER A 241 2.36 6.57 -18.25
N GLU A 242 2.62 5.93 -19.39
CA GLU A 242 3.95 5.73 -19.97
C GLU A 242 4.58 7.03 -20.49
N GLU A 243 3.76 8.04 -20.83
CA GLU A 243 4.23 9.36 -21.24
C GLU A 243 4.59 10.26 -20.04
N LEU A 244 4.16 9.87 -18.84
CA LEU A 244 4.29 10.65 -17.62
C LEU A 244 5.49 10.20 -16.80
N ARG A 245 6.30 11.17 -16.35
CA ARG A 245 7.30 10.95 -15.31
C ARG A 245 6.60 10.96 -13.96
N SER A 246 6.52 9.79 -13.32
CA SER A 246 5.93 9.59 -12.00
C SER A 246 6.67 8.47 -11.27
N LEU A 247 6.72 8.56 -9.95
CA LEU A 247 7.26 7.51 -9.08
C LEU A 247 6.17 6.94 -8.16
N GLY A 248 4.90 7.10 -8.57
CA GLY A 248 3.73 6.72 -7.78
C GLY A 248 3.51 7.63 -6.58
N VAL A 249 2.52 7.26 -5.76
CA VAL A 249 2.24 7.90 -4.47
C VAL A 249 3.35 7.56 -3.48
N ARG A 250 3.84 8.56 -2.75
CA ARG A 250 4.95 8.44 -1.81
C ARG A 250 4.54 8.94 -0.41
N PRO A 251 5.05 8.33 0.67
CA PRO A 251 4.78 8.79 2.02
C PRO A 251 5.58 10.04 2.37
N ASN A 252 5.02 10.87 3.26
CA ASN A 252 5.67 11.97 3.95
C ASN A 252 6.01 11.57 5.40
N ASN A 253 6.89 12.33 6.06
CA ASN A 253 7.29 12.05 7.45
C ASN A 253 6.20 12.33 8.50
N ASP A 254 5.16 13.09 8.12
CA ASP A 254 4.01 13.43 8.97
C ASP A 254 2.86 12.40 8.84
N GLY A 255 3.05 11.33 8.06
CA GLY A 255 2.05 10.30 7.83
C GLY A 255 1.01 10.65 6.75
N THR A 256 1.22 11.73 5.99
CA THR A 256 0.47 12.04 4.76
C THR A 256 1.18 11.47 3.52
N TYR A 257 0.58 11.70 2.35
CA TYR A 257 1.11 11.26 1.07
C TYR A 257 1.36 12.44 0.12
N GLN A 258 2.18 12.16 -0.89
CA GLN A 258 2.43 13.05 -2.02
C GLN A 258 2.43 12.28 -3.33
N LEU A 259 2.03 12.93 -4.41
CA LEU A 259 2.08 12.40 -5.76
C LEU A 259 2.54 13.51 -6.70
N ARG A 260 3.50 13.19 -7.57
CA ARG A 260 4.02 14.11 -8.59
C ARG A 260 4.00 13.43 -9.96
N LYS A 261 3.36 14.08 -10.94
CA LYS A 261 3.38 13.69 -12.35
C LYS A 261 3.95 14.83 -13.18
N SER A 262 4.76 14.51 -14.18
CA SER A 262 5.35 15.52 -15.06
C SER A 262 5.42 15.05 -16.51
N VAL A 263 5.28 15.98 -17.45
CA VAL A 263 5.38 15.72 -18.90
C VAL A 263 6.12 16.86 -19.59
N GLU A 264 6.88 16.54 -20.63
CA GLU A 264 7.56 17.51 -21.47
C GLU A 264 6.78 17.72 -22.77
N ILE A 265 6.41 18.97 -23.07
CA ILE A 265 5.54 19.32 -24.20
C ILE A 265 6.18 20.42 -25.06
N PRO A 266 5.75 20.62 -26.32
CA PRO A 266 6.04 21.84 -27.06
C PRO A 266 5.48 23.07 -26.32
N ASP A 267 6.21 24.19 -26.35
CA ASP A 267 5.76 25.46 -25.75
C ASP A 267 4.47 26.01 -26.41
N SER A 268 4.25 25.72 -27.69
CA SER A 268 3.03 26.06 -28.44
C SER A 268 1.75 25.48 -27.86
N ASP A 269 1.85 24.36 -27.14
CA ASP A 269 0.69 23.59 -26.71
C ASP A 269 0.32 23.89 -25.24
N GLU A 270 0.99 24.81 -24.56
CA GLU A 270 0.85 25.09 -23.11
C GLU A 270 -0.61 25.16 -22.63
N LYS A 271 -1.45 25.86 -23.40
CA LYS A 271 -2.85 26.14 -23.04
C LYS A 271 -3.79 24.94 -23.20
N ASP A 272 -3.34 23.89 -23.88
CA ASP A 272 -4.13 22.70 -24.15
C ASP A 272 -4.08 21.72 -22.98
N TYR A 273 -3.21 21.96 -21.98
CA TYR A 273 -2.99 21.04 -20.88
C TYR A 273 -3.58 21.54 -19.56
N ASP A 274 -4.15 20.60 -18.80
CA ASP A 274 -4.64 20.81 -17.45
C ASP A 274 -4.23 19.66 -16.52
N CYS A 275 -4.24 19.92 -15.22
CA CYS A 275 -4.12 18.88 -14.20
C CYS A 275 -5.46 18.66 -13.52
N TYR A 276 -5.95 17.43 -13.60
CA TYR A 276 -7.14 16.95 -12.90
C TYR A 276 -6.74 16.17 -11.66
N VAL A 277 -7.35 16.48 -10.51
CA VAL A 277 -7.15 15.78 -9.25
C VAL A 277 -8.48 15.45 -8.62
N ASP A 278 -8.64 14.20 -8.22
CA ASP A 278 -9.79 13.69 -7.49
C ASP A 278 -9.31 12.89 -6.27
N HIS A 279 -9.92 13.17 -5.13
CA HIS A 279 -9.58 12.62 -3.84
C HIS A 279 -10.82 12.67 -2.95
N ILE A 280 -11.04 11.65 -2.12
CA ILE A 280 -12.26 11.47 -1.31
C ILE A 280 -12.59 12.67 -0.40
N THR A 281 -11.59 13.50 -0.10
CA THR A 281 -11.73 14.66 0.79
C THR A 281 -12.17 15.93 0.06
N LEU A 282 -12.07 15.94 -1.28
CA LEU A 282 -12.53 17.03 -2.12
C LEU A 282 -14.04 16.88 -2.36
N LYS A 283 -14.78 17.99 -2.25
CA LYS A 283 -16.22 17.99 -2.54
C LYS A 283 -16.52 17.68 -4.01
N GLU A 284 -15.61 18.10 -4.89
CA GLU A 284 -15.63 17.87 -6.32
C GLU A 284 -14.18 17.81 -6.82
N PRO A 285 -13.92 17.09 -7.93
CA PRO A 285 -12.59 17.05 -8.51
C PRO A 285 -12.08 18.45 -8.90
N VAL A 286 -10.80 18.70 -8.66
CA VAL A 286 -10.15 19.98 -8.95
C VAL A 286 -9.44 19.90 -10.30
N THR A 287 -9.66 20.89 -11.17
CA THR A 287 -8.90 21.06 -12.42
C THR A 287 -8.10 22.35 -12.38
N LEU A 288 -6.79 22.28 -12.59
CA LEU A 288 -5.87 23.41 -12.59
C LEU A 288 -5.18 23.58 -13.95
N GLY A 289 -5.15 24.82 -14.45
CA GLY A 289 -4.20 25.21 -15.49
C GLY A 289 -2.80 25.37 -14.90
N PHE A 290 -1.77 25.13 -15.71
CA PHE A 290 -0.37 25.27 -15.29
C PHE A 290 0.05 26.74 -15.23
N LYS A 291 0.86 27.09 -14.22
CA LYS A 291 1.39 28.46 -14.04
C LYS A 291 2.91 28.45 -13.96
N TYR A 292 3.58 29.46 -14.52
CA TYR A 292 5.01 29.62 -14.32
C TYR A 292 5.33 29.80 -12.83
N LEU A 293 6.34 29.07 -12.33
CA LEU A 293 6.94 29.40 -11.05
C LEU A 293 7.48 30.83 -11.17
N ARG A 294 6.95 31.77 -10.38
CA ARG A 294 7.54 33.11 -10.34
C ARG A 294 8.97 32.96 -9.85
N ASP A 295 9.92 33.60 -10.54
CA ASP A 295 11.27 33.76 -10.00
C ASP A 295 11.17 34.37 -8.59
N SER A 296 11.63 33.64 -7.57
CA SER A 296 11.84 34.02 -6.17
C SER A 296 10.63 34.43 -5.31
N ASP A 297 10.14 33.50 -4.47
CA ASP A 297 9.99 33.84 -3.04
C ASP A 297 11.37 33.57 -2.40
N PRO A 298 12.04 34.57 -1.79
CA PRO A 298 13.26 34.30 -1.04
C PRO A 298 12.96 33.36 0.13
N PRO A 299 13.90 32.47 0.53
CA PRO A 299 13.71 31.65 1.70
C PRO A 299 13.39 32.55 2.90
N ARG A 300 12.26 32.26 3.55
CA ARG A 300 11.85 32.94 4.79
C ARG A 300 13.01 32.78 5.79
N PRO A 301 13.59 33.86 6.32
CA PRO A 301 14.66 33.72 7.30
C PRO A 301 14.11 32.96 8.50
N SER A 302 14.78 31.89 8.86
CA SER A 302 14.57 31.17 10.11
C SER A 302 14.68 32.17 11.27
N GLN A 303 13.55 32.46 11.93
CA GLN A 303 13.54 33.01 13.28
C GLN A 303 13.75 31.87 14.28
#